data_AF-A0A3N5GBI8-F1
#
_entry.id   AF-A0A3N5GBI8-F1
#
_cell.length_a   1.000
_cell.length_b   1.000
_cell.length_c   1.000
_cell.angle_alpha   90.00
_cell.angle_beta   90.00
_cell.angle_gamma   90.00
#
_symmetry.space_group_name_H-M   'P 1'
#
loop_
_entity.id
_entity.type
_entity.pdbx_description
1 polymer ?
#
loop_
_entity_poly.entity_id
_entity_poly.type
_entity_poly.pdbx_seq_one_letter_code
_entity_poly.pdbx_strand_id
1 'polypeptide(L)'
;RTELESHMMKEERMLFPYVVTLEQSFKDGGSLPWSPFGTVKAPIAAMEAEHEDAGRLLAEMRALTDGYTLPADACNTFRALFHGLEQLENDMHLHVHLENHVLFPRAAELERQMAVHA
;
A
#
# COMPACT_ATOMS: atom_id res chain seq x y z
N ARG A 1 2.21 -13.73 4.33
CA ARG A 1 3.51 -13.19 4.80
C ARG A 1 4.46 -12.91 3.64
N THR A 2 4.86 -13.93 2.86
CA THR A 2 5.80 -13.75 1.71
C THR A 2 5.29 -12.73 0.68
N GLU A 3 3.99 -12.73 0.40
CA GLU A 3 3.37 -11.77 -0.52
C GLU A 3 3.48 -10.33 0.01
N LEU A 4 3.05 -10.08 1.25
CA LEU A 4 3.15 -8.75 1.89
C LEU A 4 4.61 -8.27 2.02
N GLU A 5 5.55 -9.14 2.41
CA GLU A 5 6.97 -8.78 2.47
C GLU A 5 7.53 -8.45 1.08
N SER A 6 7.16 -9.23 0.05
CA SER A 6 7.55 -8.93 -1.33
C SER A 6 6.91 -7.65 -1.86
N HIS A 7 5.67 -7.37 -1.47
CA HIS A 7 4.94 -6.15 -1.80
C HIS A 7 5.68 -4.93 -1.23
N MET A 8 5.84 -4.87 0.10
CA MET A 8 6.54 -3.79 0.79
C MET A 8 7.98 -3.59 0.26
N MET A 9 8.69 -4.67 -0.08
CA MET A 9 10.03 -4.54 -0.67
C MET A 9 10.02 -3.79 -2.01
N LYS A 10 9.02 -3.96 -2.86
CA LYS A 10 8.92 -3.21 -4.13
C LYS A 10 8.63 -1.74 -3.86
N GLU A 11 7.79 -1.46 -2.89
CA GLU A 11 7.49 -0.09 -2.50
C GLU A 11 8.71 0.61 -1.92
N GLU A 12 9.29 0.06 -0.85
CA GLU A 12 10.40 0.65 -0.10
C GLU A 12 11.68 0.79 -0.95
N ARG A 13 11.92 -0.13 -1.89
CA ARG A 13 13.17 -0.15 -2.67
C ARG A 13 13.05 0.45 -4.06
N MET A 14 11.85 0.55 -4.62
CA MET A 14 11.66 1.02 -5.99
C MET A 14 10.70 2.20 -6.08
N LEU A 15 9.44 2.01 -5.67
CA LEU A 15 8.40 3.02 -5.92
C LEU A 15 8.58 4.26 -5.03
N PHE A 16 8.70 4.09 -3.72
CA PHE A 16 8.81 5.21 -2.78
C PHE A 16 10.08 6.06 -3.00
N PRO A 17 11.28 5.48 -3.20
CA PRO A 17 12.47 6.28 -3.51
C PRO A 17 12.32 7.09 -4.79
N TYR A 18 11.63 6.57 -5.80
CA TYR A 18 11.35 7.32 -7.02
C TYR A 18 10.37 8.47 -6.77
N VAL A 19 9.29 8.26 -6.01
CA VAL A 19 8.34 9.33 -5.65
C VAL A 19 9.03 10.46 -4.89
N VAL A 20 9.93 10.13 -3.96
CA VAL A 20 10.75 11.12 -3.25
C VAL A 20 11.65 11.91 -4.22
N THR A 21 12.30 11.21 -5.16
CA THR A 21 13.17 11.83 -6.17
C THR A 21 12.38 12.76 -7.09
N LEU A 22 11.17 12.34 -7.49
CA LEU A 22 10.25 13.11 -8.29
C LEU A 22 9.82 14.39 -7.57
N GLU A 23 9.43 14.29 -6.30
CA GLU A 23 9.05 15.45 -5.48
C GLU A 23 10.21 16.44 -5.30
N GLN A 24 11.42 15.93 -5.05
CA GLN A 24 12.60 16.78 -4.91
C GLN A 24 12.93 17.50 -6.23
N SER A 25 12.92 16.79 -7.36
CA SER A 25 13.19 17.40 -8.68
C SER A 25 12.16 18.47 -9.02
N PHE A 26 10.87 18.24 -8.72
CA PHE A 26 9.83 19.24 -8.91
C PHE A 26 10.06 20.50 -8.06
N LYS A 27 10.41 20.33 -6.77
CA LYS A 27 10.69 21.45 -5.86
C LYS A 27 11.90 22.28 -6.30
N ASP A 28 12.90 21.63 -6.88
CA ASP A 28 14.13 22.28 -7.35
C ASP A 28 13.97 22.92 -8.76
N GLY A 29 12.78 22.82 -9.38
CA GLY A 29 12.55 23.29 -10.74
C GLY A 29 13.32 22.47 -11.80
N GLY A 30 13.65 21.23 -11.48
CA GLY A 30 14.38 20.31 -12.34
C GLY A 30 13.50 19.62 -13.38
N SER A 31 14.14 18.74 -14.17
CA SER A 31 13.47 17.91 -15.17
C SER A 31 12.92 16.62 -14.58
N LEU A 32 12.05 15.94 -15.32
CA LEU A 32 11.57 14.61 -14.96
C LEU A 32 12.75 13.65 -14.70
N PRO A 33 12.85 13.01 -13.52
CA PRO A 33 13.95 12.11 -13.22
C PRO A 33 13.83 10.80 -14.00
N TRP A 34 14.97 10.23 -14.37
CA TRP A 34 15.01 8.91 -15.01
C TRP A 34 14.45 7.83 -14.08
N SER A 35 13.68 6.90 -14.68
CA SER A 35 13.12 5.75 -13.98
C SER A 35 13.44 4.44 -14.72
N PRO A 36 13.83 3.36 -14.02
CA PRO A 36 14.00 2.03 -14.62
C PRO A 36 12.67 1.41 -15.11
N PHE A 37 11.53 1.94 -14.69
CA PHE A 37 10.18 1.48 -15.06
C PHE A 37 9.41 2.49 -15.93
N GLY A 38 10.10 3.52 -16.44
CA GLY A 38 9.52 4.54 -17.31
C GLY A 38 8.69 5.57 -16.55
N THR A 39 7.50 5.16 -16.10
CA THR A 39 6.51 6.03 -15.42
C THR A 39 5.97 5.36 -14.15
N VAL A 40 5.47 6.13 -13.17
CA VAL A 40 4.84 5.55 -11.97
C VAL A 40 3.59 4.73 -12.26
N LYS A 41 2.96 4.88 -13.43
CA LYS A 41 1.71 4.19 -13.79
C LYS A 41 1.79 2.67 -13.68
N ALA A 42 2.86 2.07 -14.19
CA ALA A 42 3.02 0.61 -14.18
C ALA A 42 3.22 0.04 -12.77
N PRO A 43 4.16 0.55 -11.94
CA PRO A 43 4.30 0.05 -10.57
C PRO A 43 3.07 0.35 -9.70
N ILE A 44 2.41 1.51 -9.84
CA ILE A 44 1.17 1.81 -9.11
C ILE A 44 0.10 0.75 -9.43
N ALA A 45 -0.15 0.45 -10.70
CA ALA A 45 -1.14 -0.55 -11.08
C ALA A 45 -0.82 -1.95 -10.52
N ALA A 46 0.46 -2.30 -10.40
CA ALA A 46 0.89 -3.55 -9.78
C ALA A 46 0.62 -3.55 -8.26
N MET A 47 0.85 -2.44 -7.57
CA MET A 47 0.55 -2.33 -6.13
C MET A 47 -0.96 -2.38 -5.88
N GLU A 48 -1.76 -1.67 -6.69
CA GLU A 48 -3.22 -1.68 -6.58
C GLU A 48 -3.82 -3.09 -6.77
N ALA A 49 -3.31 -3.87 -7.74
CA ALA A 49 -3.73 -5.25 -7.91
C ALA A 49 -3.41 -6.13 -6.69
N GLU A 50 -2.25 -5.92 -6.07
CA GLU A 50 -1.85 -6.65 -4.86
C GLU A 50 -2.64 -6.22 -3.63
N HIS A 51 -3.04 -4.95 -3.56
CA HIS A 51 -3.97 -4.45 -2.54
C HIS A 51 -5.36 -5.09 -2.66
N GLU A 52 -5.87 -5.28 -3.87
CA GLU A 52 -7.13 -6.00 -4.08
C GLU A 52 -7.04 -7.45 -3.57
N ASP A 53 -5.93 -8.13 -3.86
CA ASP A 53 -5.68 -9.49 -3.36
C ASP A 53 -5.61 -9.54 -1.83
N ALA A 54 -4.87 -8.61 -1.20
CA ALA A 54 -4.81 -8.49 0.25
C ALA A 54 -6.21 -8.22 0.86
N GLY A 55 -7.01 -7.35 0.24
CA GLY A 55 -8.37 -7.06 0.65
C GLY A 55 -9.28 -8.28 0.63
N ARG A 56 -9.16 -9.15 -0.39
CA ARG A 56 -9.91 -10.42 -0.44
C ARG A 56 -9.53 -11.36 0.70
N LEU A 57 -8.23 -11.48 1.01
CA LEU A 57 -7.75 -12.32 2.11
C LEU A 57 -8.21 -11.82 3.47
N LEU A 58 -8.23 -10.50 3.69
CA LEU A 58 -8.77 -9.90 4.91
C LEU A 58 -10.27 -10.18 5.06
N ALA A 59 -11.04 -10.06 3.98
CA ALA A 59 -12.47 -10.38 3.99
C ALA A 59 -12.73 -11.86 4.30
N GLU A 60 -11.92 -12.77 3.76
CA GLU A 60 -11.98 -14.20 4.09
C GLU A 60 -11.64 -14.45 5.57
N MET A 61 -10.57 -13.82 6.08
CA MET A 61 -10.18 -13.90 7.49
C MET A 61 -11.31 -13.43 8.43
N ARG A 62 -11.95 -12.31 8.11
CA ARG A 62 -13.11 -11.80 8.85
C ARG A 62 -14.29 -12.77 8.82
N ALA A 63 -14.57 -13.40 7.68
CA ALA A 63 -15.64 -14.38 7.55
C ALA A 63 -15.39 -15.65 8.38
N LEU A 64 -14.16 -16.19 8.32
CA LEU A 64 -13.75 -17.39 9.07
C LEU A 64 -13.77 -17.20 10.59
N THR A 65 -13.64 -15.96 11.04
CA THR A 65 -13.62 -15.59 12.47
C THR A 65 -14.97 -15.09 12.97
N ASP A 66 -16.03 -15.18 12.16
CA ASP A 66 -17.36 -14.61 12.46
C ASP A 66 -17.28 -13.15 12.91
N GLY A 67 -16.53 -12.34 12.16
CA GLY A 67 -16.29 -10.94 12.50
C GLY A 67 -15.42 -10.75 13.74
N TYR A 68 -14.44 -11.63 13.96
CA TYR A 68 -13.62 -11.70 15.18
C TYR A 68 -14.43 -11.92 16.47
N THR A 69 -15.55 -12.63 16.37
CA THR A 69 -16.36 -12.99 17.55
C THR A 69 -15.71 -14.14 18.32
N LEU A 70 -15.54 -13.95 19.62
CA LEU A 70 -14.92 -14.93 20.52
C LEU A 70 -15.96 -15.68 21.36
N PRO A 71 -15.76 -16.99 21.62
CA PRO A 71 -16.59 -17.72 22.57
C PRO A 71 -16.34 -17.24 24.02
N ALA A 72 -17.34 -17.41 24.89
CA ALA A 72 -17.28 -16.91 26.27
C ALA A 72 -16.11 -17.50 27.08
N ASP A 73 -15.73 -18.73 26.79
CA ASP A 73 -14.67 -19.51 27.44
C ASP A 73 -13.29 -19.35 26.78
N ALA A 74 -13.15 -18.46 25.79
CA ALA A 74 -11.87 -18.18 25.14
C ALA A 74 -10.78 -17.82 26.16
N CYS A 75 -9.64 -18.53 26.08
CA CYS A 75 -8.47 -18.22 26.90
C CYS A 75 -7.83 -16.89 26.48
N ASN A 76 -7.00 -16.30 27.35
CA ASN A 76 -6.38 -14.99 27.10
C ASN A 76 -5.53 -14.95 25.83
N THR A 77 -4.83 -16.03 25.48
CA THR A 77 -4.03 -16.10 24.25
C THR A 77 -4.91 -16.05 23.00
N PHE A 78 -6.07 -16.72 23.01
CA PHE A 78 -6.99 -16.70 21.89
C PHE A 78 -7.67 -15.33 21.72
N ARG A 79 -8.02 -14.69 22.85
CA ARG A 79 -8.52 -13.31 22.88
C ARG A 79 -7.51 -12.33 22.28
N ALA A 80 -6.25 -12.44 22.68
CA ALA A 80 -5.17 -11.58 22.17
C ALA A 80 -4.96 -11.78 20.66
N LEU A 81 -5.02 -13.02 20.17
CA LEU A 81 -4.93 -13.32 18.74
C LEU A 81 -6.03 -12.61 17.95
N PHE A 82 -7.30 -12.78 18.32
CA PHE A 82 -8.42 -12.20 17.58
C PHE A 82 -8.39 -10.66 17.59
N HIS A 83 -8.02 -10.06 18.73
CA HIS A 83 -7.81 -8.61 18.78
C HIS A 83 -6.69 -8.16 17.83
N GLY A 84 -5.58 -8.90 17.79
CA GLY A 84 -4.48 -8.62 16.86
C GLY A 84 -4.88 -8.76 15.39
N LEU A 85 -5.75 -9.72 15.05
CA LEU A 85 -6.27 -9.87 13.69
C LEU A 85 -7.18 -8.69 13.28
N GLU A 86 -8.05 -8.25 14.19
CA GLU A 86 -8.89 -7.07 13.95
C GLU A 86 -8.05 -5.80 13.79
N GLN A 87 -7.02 -5.62 14.62
CA GLN A 87 -6.08 -4.51 14.49
C GLN A 87 -5.32 -4.55 13.16
N LEU A 88 -4.82 -5.73 12.77
CA LEU A 88 -4.13 -5.92 11.50
C LEU A 88 -5.01 -5.54 10.30
N GLU A 89 -6.28 -5.97 10.28
CA GLU A 89 -7.21 -5.61 9.21
C GLU A 89 -7.44 -4.09 9.14
N ASN A 90 -7.67 -3.45 10.30
CA ASN A 90 -7.88 -2.00 10.35
C ASN A 90 -6.65 -1.21 9.87
N ASP A 91 -5.46 -1.61 10.31
CA ASP A 91 -4.20 -0.97 9.91
C ASP A 91 -3.94 -1.17 8.40
N MET A 92 -4.23 -2.36 7.87
CA MET A 92 -4.07 -2.63 6.44
C MET A 92 -5.05 -1.82 5.58
N HIS A 93 -6.30 -1.67 6.02
CA HIS A 93 -7.26 -0.80 5.35
C HIS A 93 -6.80 0.66 5.32
N LEU A 94 -6.26 1.17 6.44
CA LEU A 94 -5.72 2.52 6.50
C LEU A 94 -4.50 2.69 5.58
N HIS A 95 -3.58 1.74 5.60
CA HIS A 95 -2.38 1.73 4.75
C HIS A 95 -2.75 1.78 3.26
N VAL A 96 -3.57 0.83 2.80
CA VAL A 96 -4.04 0.78 1.40
C VAL A 96 -4.82 2.05 1.02
N HIS A 97 -5.61 2.62 1.96
CA HIS A 97 -6.32 3.86 1.70
C HIS A 97 -5.35 5.02 1.44
N LEU A 98 -4.35 5.20 2.30
CA LEU A 98 -3.34 6.25 2.14
C LEU A 98 -2.58 6.11 0.82
N GLU A 99 -2.29 4.88 0.39
CA GLU A 99 -1.56 4.65 -0.85
C GLU A 99 -2.43 4.87 -2.07
N ASN A 100 -3.53 4.13 -2.21
CA ASN A 100 -4.39 4.18 -3.39
C ASN A 100 -5.10 5.52 -3.57
N HIS A 101 -5.45 6.19 -2.47
CA HIS A 101 -6.30 7.39 -2.53
C HIS A 101 -5.54 8.69 -2.25
N VAL A 102 -4.31 8.63 -1.74
CA VAL A 102 -3.53 9.83 -1.43
C VAL A 102 -2.18 9.82 -2.15
N LEU A 103 -1.31 8.84 -1.88
CA LEU A 103 0.06 8.84 -2.38
C LEU A 103 0.11 8.63 -3.90
N PHE A 104 -0.49 7.55 -4.40
CA PHE A 104 -0.40 7.16 -5.81
C PHE A 104 -1.03 8.20 -6.76
N PRO A 105 -2.24 8.75 -6.48
CA PRO A 105 -2.81 9.79 -7.33
C PRO A 105 -1.94 11.05 -7.37
N ARG A 106 -1.36 11.45 -6.23
CA ARG A 106 -0.48 12.63 -6.15
C ARG A 106 0.83 12.41 -6.89
N ALA A 107 1.43 11.23 -6.79
CA ALA A 107 2.65 10.89 -7.52
C ALA A 107 2.43 10.92 -9.04
N ALA A 108 1.34 10.30 -9.52
CA ALA A 108 1.00 10.29 -10.95
C ALA A 108 0.72 11.71 -11.49
N GLU A 109 0.02 12.53 -10.71
CA GLU A 109 -0.25 13.93 -11.08
C GLU A 109 1.03 14.76 -11.14
N LEU A 110 1.95 14.58 -10.17
CA LEU A 110 3.23 15.26 -10.14
C LEU A 110 4.10 14.90 -11.36
N GLU A 111 4.18 13.62 -11.69
CA GLU A 111 4.92 13.13 -12.87
C GLU A 111 4.38 13.76 -14.16
N ARG A 112 3.04 13.82 -14.27
CA ARG A 112 2.34 14.45 -15.40
C ARG A 112 2.65 15.93 -15.53
N GLN A 113 2.66 16.68 -14.42
CA GLN A 113 3.01 18.10 -14.43
C GLN A 113 4.44 18.33 -14.94
N MET A 114 5.40 17.53 -14.47
CA MET A 114 6.79 17.63 -14.92
C MET A 114 6.96 17.26 -16.39
N ALA A 115 6.23 16.25 -16.88
CA ALA A 115 6.29 15.83 -18.29
C ALA A 115 5.73 16.88 -19.27
N VAL A 116 4.81 17.75 -18.82
CA VAL A 116 4.25 18.85 -19.63
C VAL A 116 5.17 20.08 -19.65
N HIS A 117 6.05 20.22 -18.66
CA HIS A 117 6.98 21.35 -18.50
C HIS A 117 8.43 21.03 -18.92
N ALA A 118 8.71 19.80 -19.34
CA ALA A 118 9.99 19.37 -19.92
C ALA A 118 10.05 19.68 -21.43
#